data_AF-A0A9P5AYX2-F1
#
_entry.id   AF-A0A9P5AYX2-F1
#
_cell.length_a   1.000
_cell.length_b   1.000
_cell.length_c   1.000
_cell.angle_alpha   90.00
_cell.angle_beta   90.00
_cell.angle_gamma   90.00
#
_symmetry.space_group_name_H-M   'P 1'
#
loop_
_entity.id
_entity.type
_entity.pdbx_description
1 polymer ?
#
loop_
_entity_poly.entity_id
_entity_poly.type
_entity_poly.pdbx_seq_one_letter_code
_entity_poly.pdbx_strand_id
1 'polypeptide(L)'
;MVRHQGLTHGPAVSYEGVDLGDEPAESAEADERAPFVSMLNKAELWKVMIFYEESHHQITQPVHQIPSRKSPTLYTQSSCDACLKLRSVLPEYDILISTLSKNGAWWSSFRHKVQVICQGSYEDLAAFAARAYTSNDPAELGMLVVAYARSTGHHHHLYGLVDKLVIPDFEHSYSAEAMELLLFLAKAYSDIGQPRQSWMMYRKCLAISELMGLYRREMVPPHLKSIWWASYHGDRFLSLLLGLPYGFNDAHLGPTVEPYNMPVYPEQRFVLRCASIAGKIIDRNMMPGKPPSASSMLLDEQMDTIASSMDLSWWDLPESLPNSHAEMDELRNNLLFHFYFFHVRINLHLPFIVGTESKSPLGSHRLACLEASRQLVKRFALLRTEIEGFSVFDCKTSDFAGFMACVSLFSSQAIPTDPLLHIVLYTCIFIIDQDN
;
A
#
# COMPACT_ATOMS: atom_id res chain seq x y z
N MET A 1 -39.92 28.02 56.98
CA MET A 1 -40.23 27.28 58.23
C MET A 1 -41.02 26.06 57.80
N VAL A 2 -40.61 24.80 57.90
CA VAL A 2 -39.79 24.11 58.91
C VAL A 2 -39.06 22.92 58.23
N ARG A 3 -37.81 22.68 58.61
CA ARG A 3 -36.94 21.50 58.33
C ARG A 3 -37.44 20.28 59.15
N HIS A 4 -37.19 19.00 58.88
CA HIS A 4 -35.88 18.33 58.83
C HIS A 4 -36.04 16.78 58.71
N GLN A 5 -35.01 16.13 58.13
CA GLN A 5 -34.46 14.77 58.40
C GLN A 5 -35.15 13.56 57.70
N GLY A 6 -34.47 12.57 57.11
CA GLY A 6 -33.05 12.27 56.90
C GLY A 6 -32.82 10.75 56.78
N LEU A 7 -32.02 10.31 55.78
CA LEU A 7 -31.26 9.03 55.65
C LEU A 7 -32.07 7.72 55.42
N THR A 8 -31.67 6.66 54.71
CA THR A 8 -30.67 6.27 53.66
C THR A 8 -30.92 4.78 53.39
N HIS A 9 -30.84 4.32 52.13
CA HIS A 9 -30.12 3.13 51.62
C HIS A 9 -30.76 2.59 50.33
N GLY A 10 -29.91 2.35 49.32
CA GLY A 10 -30.25 2.23 47.90
C GLY A 10 -30.80 0.87 47.44
N PRO A 11 -31.14 0.74 46.14
CA PRO A 11 -31.66 -0.50 45.61
C PRO A 11 -30.63 -1.32 44.83
N ALA A 12 -30.89 -2.63 44.90
CA ALA A 12 -30.23 -3.72 44.23
C ALA A 12 -30.51 -3.74 42.72
N VAL A 13 -29.57 -4.38 42.02
CA VAL A 13 -29.57 -4.70 40.59
C VAL A 13 -30.63 -5.76 40.29
N SER A 14 -31.43 -5.55 39.23
CA SER A 14 -32.21 -6.59 38.56
C SER A 14 -31.90 -6.57 37.06
N TYR A 15 -31.49 -7.73 36.56
CA TYR A 15 -31.29 -8.07 35.14
C TYR A 15 -32.63 -8.10 34.40
N GLU A 16 -32.74 -7.40 33.28
CA GLU A 16 -33.65 -7.75 32.18
C GLU A 16 -32.88 -7.68 30.86
N GLY A 17 -33.09 -8.72 30.03
CA GLY A 17 -32.36 -8.97 28.80
C GLY A 17 -32.69 -7.99 27.68
N VAL A 18 -31.67 -7.68 26.88
CA VAL A 18 -31.82 -6.92 25.64
C VAL A 18 -31.49 -7.83 24.47
N ASP A 19 -32.51 -7.97 23.63
CA ASP A 19 -32.54 -8.57 22.31
C ASP A 19 -31.51 -7.88 21.39
N LEU A 20 -30.50 -8.63 20.94
CA LEU A 20 -29.50 -8.16 19.98
C LEU A 20 -29.99 -8.54 18.58
N GLY A 21 -30.75 -7.65 17.96
CA GLY A 21 -30.91 -7.65 16.52
C GLY A 21 -29.60 -7.22 15.87
N ASP A 22 -29.03 -8.08 15.03
CA ASP A 22 -27.87 -7.80 14.20
C ASP A 22 -28.17 -6.62 13.25
N GLU A 23 -27.69 -5.42 13.59
CA GLU A 23 -27.47 -4.39 12.58
C GLU A 23 -26.13 -4.67 11.88
N PRO A 24 -26.06 -4.62 10.53
CA PRO A 24 -24.79 -4.73 9.84
C PRO A 24 -23.93 -3.52 10.19
N ALA A 25 -22.71 -3.77 10.65
CA ALA A 25 -21.71 -2.73 10.84
C ALA A 25 -21.56 -1.90 9.56
N GLU A 26 -21.70 -0.58 9.64
CA GLU A 26 -21.41 0.37 8.56
C GLU A 26 -19.94 0.25 8.12
N SER A 27 -19.66 -0.67 7.20
CA SER A 27 -18.41 -0.73 6.44
C SER A 27 -18.70 -0.20 5.03
N ALA A 28 -18.58 1.11 4.79
CA ALA A 28 -18.82 1.60 3.41
C ALA A 28 -18.20 2.96 3.01
N GLU A 29 -17.66 3.79 3.92
CA GLU A 29 -17.24 5.13 3.47
C GLU A 29 -15.86 5.14 2.78
N ALA A 30 -14.94 4.27 3.19
CA ALA A 30 -13.63 4.15 2.55
C ALA A 30 -13.72 3.61 1.12
N ASP A 31 -14.65 2.68 0.89
CA ASP A 31 -14.81 2.02 -0.39
C ASP A 31 -15.34 3.01 -1.45
N GLU A 32 -16.25 3.93 -1.13
CA GLU A 32 -16.70 4.95 -2.10
C GLU A 32 -15.65 6.00 -2.47
N ARG A 33 -14.66 6.25 -1.60
CA ARG A 33 -13.57 7.20 -1.84
C ARG A 33 -12.50 6.63 -2.78
N ALA A 34 -12.46 5.31 -2.97
CA ALA A 34 -11.61 4.67 -3.95
C ALA A 34 -12.16 4.98 -5.37
N PRO A 35 -11.39 5.65 -6.26
CA PRO A 35 -11.91 6.06 -7.57
C PRO A 35 -12.45 4.89 -8.39
N PHE A 36 -11.83 3.72 -8.24
CA PHE A 36 -12.23 2.50 -8.92
C PHE A 36 -13.54 1.93 -8.40
N VAL A 37 -13.70 1.81 -7.07
CA VAL A 37 -14.94 1.31 -6.49
C VAL A 37 -16.09 2.30 -6.72
N SER A 38 -15.84 3.62 -6.64
CA SER A 38 -16.80 4.64 -7.04
C SER A 38 -17.26 4.46 -8.50
N MET A 39 -16.33 4.11 -9.40
CA MET A 39 -16.67 3.78 -10.79
C MET A 39 -17.61 2.58 -10.88
N LEU A 40 -17.28 1.49 -10.19
CA LEU A 40 -18.08 0.27 -10.20
C LEU A 40 -19.49 0.53 -9.65
N ASN A 41 -19.60 1.17 -8.48
CA ASN A 41 -20.86 1.48 -7.83
C ASN A 41 -21.75 2.39 -8.70
N LYS A 42 -21.17 3.42 -9.34
CA LYS A 42 -21.91 4.30 -10.25
C LYS A 42 -22.34 3.61 -11.54
N ALA A 43 -21.65 2.58 -11.97
CA ALA A 43 -22.08 1.79 -13.11
C ALA A 43 -23.21 0.80 -12.75
N GLU A 44 -23.31 0.40 -11.48
CA GLU A 44 -24.47 -0.33 -10.91
C GLU A 44 -25.69 0.57 -10.65
N LEU A 45 -25.46 1.82 -10.23
CA LEU A 45 -26.51 2.82 -9.98
C LEU A 45 -27.34 3.18 -11.23
N TRP A 46 -26.96 2.72 -12.43
CA TRP A 46 -27.79 2.81 -13.63
C TRP A 46 -29.07 1.95 -13.54
N LYS A 47 -29.15 1.03 -12.57
CA LYS A 47 -30.35 0.22 -12.30
C LYS A 47 -31.29 0.82 -11.25
N VAL A 48 -30.84 1.74 -10.40
CA VAL A 48 -31.59 2.13 -9.19
C VAL A 48 -31.65 3.65 -9.05
N MET A 49 -32.23 4.30 -10.05
CA MET A 49 -32.53 5.74 -9.99
C MET A 49 -34.03 5.96 -9.71
N ILE A 50 -34.51 5.55 -8.53
CA ILE A 50 -35.72 6.10 -7.89
C ILE A 50 -35.52 6.13 -6.34
N PHE A 51 -35.39 7.37 -5.83
CA PHE A 51 -35.63 7.90 -4.46
C PHE A 51 -34.54 7.92 -3.34
N TYR A 52 -34.21 9.19 -3.02
CA TYR A 52 -34.06 9.88 -1.72
C TYR A 52 -32.71 10.05 -0.98
N GLU A 53 -32.61 11.25 -0.39
CA GLU A 53 -31.47 12.06 0.08
C GLU A 53 -31.06 11.87 1.57
N GLU A 54 -29.77 12.18 1.78
CA GLU A 54 -28.95 12.66 2.93
C GLU A 54 -29.50 12.83 4.37
N SER A 55 -28.63 12.57 5.37
CA SER A 55 -28.09 13.62 6.29
C SER A 55 -26.99 13.13 7.27
N HIS A 56 -25.99 14.00 7.50
CA HIS A 56 -24.78 13.84 8.34
C HIS A 56 -25.01 14.07 9.85
N HIS A 57 -24.07 13.63 10.71
CA HIS A 57 -23.58 14.38 11.91
C HIS A 57 -22.20 13.89 12.43
N GLN A 58 -21.35 14.84 12.90
CA GLN A 58 -19.98 14.67 13.44
C GLN A 58 -19.95 14.87 14.97
N ILE A 59 -19.04 14.20 15.69
CA ILE A 59 -18.52 14.64 17.02
C ILE A 59 -17.02 14.30 17.17
N THR A 60 -16.23 15.25 17.70
CA THR A 60 -14.78 15.18 18.01
C THR A 60 -14.54 15.29 19.53
N GLN A 61 -13.39 14.81 20.07
CA GLN A 61 -12.65 15.38 21.24
C GLN A 61 -11.27 14.67 21.50
N PRO A 62 -10.34 15.21 22.34
CA PRO A 62 -8.91 15.31 22.01
C PRO A 62 -7.94 14.31 22.72
N VAL A 63 -6.68 14.28 22.24
CA VAL A 63 -5.57 13.43 22.71
C VAL A 63 -4.61 14.21 23.63
N HIS A 64 -4.21 13.60 24.76
CA HIS A 64 -3.20 14.11 25.69
C HIS A 64 -1.75 13.71 25.30
N GLN A 65 -0.81 14.63 25.53
CA GLN A 65 0.63 14.48 25.29
C GLN A 65 1.37 13.80 26.46
N ILE A 66 2.40 12.98 26.16
CA ILE A 66 3.37 12.45 27.13
C ILE A 66 4.80 12.80 26.65
N PRO A 67 5.73 13.25 27.51
CA PRO A 67 7.08 13.62 27.10
C PRO A 67 8.07 12.44 27.08
N SER A 68 8.97 12.46 26.09
CA SER A 68 10.07 11.51 25.89
C SER A 68 11.23 11.69 26.89
N ARG A 69 11.77 10.58 27.41
CA ARG A 69 13.09 10.55 28.06
C ARG A 69 13.87 9.34 27.54
N LYS A 70 15.07 9.56 27.00
CA LYS A 70 16.00 8.50 26.56
C LYS A 70 16.85 8.03 27.74
N SER A 71 16.95 6.71 27.92
CA SER A 71 17.90 6.00 28.79
C SER A 71 18.26 4.65 28.13
N PRO A 72 19.43 4.05 28.42
CA PRO A 72 20.07 3.03 27.58
C PRO A 72 19.49 1.60 27.70
N THR A 73 19.78 0.78 26.69
CA THR A 73 19.24 -0.56 26.40
C THR A 73 19.47 -1.60 27.52
N LEU A 74 18.37 -1.95 28.19
CA LEU A 74 18.20 -3.20 28.94
C LEU A 74 17.12 -4.00 28.20
N TYR A 75 17.46 -5.17 27.65
CA TYR A 75 16.50 -6.03 26.96
C TYR A 75 15.31 -6.35 27.89
N THR A 76 14.09 -6.09 27.42
CA THR A 76 12.87 -6.41 28.17
C THR A 76 12.58 -7.91 28.09
N GLN A 77 11.98 -8.49 29.15
CA GLN A 77 11.51 -9.89 29.16
C GLN A 77 10.62 -10.21 27.94
N SER A 78 9.88 -9.20 27.47
CA SER A 78 9.01 -9.25 26.30
C SER A 78 9.74 -9.60 25.00
N SER A 79 10.92 -9.01 24.72
CA SER A 79 11.69 -9.31 23.51
C SER A 79 12.22 -10.75 23.50
N CYS A 80 12.65 -11.27 24.67
CA CYS A 80 13.04 -12.68 24.79
C CYS A 80 11.86 -13.62 24.52
N ASP A 81 10.68 -13.32 25.07
CA ASP A 81 9.47 -14.11 24.88
C ASP A 81 9.01 -14.09 23.40
N ALA A 82 9.13 -12.94 22.73
CA ALA A 82 8.87 -12.81 21.29
C ALA A 82 9.82 -13.69 20.47
N CYS A 83 11.13 -13.62 20.74
CA CYS A 83 12.14 -14.45 20.06
C CYS A 83 11.90 -15.95 20.29
N LEU A 84 11.51 -16.37 21.49
CA LEU A 84 11.16 -17.78 21.78
C LEU A 84 9.95 -18.23 20.96
N LYS A 85 8.88 -17.42 20.91
CA LYS A 85 7.68 -17.74 20.13
C LYS A 85 7.96 -17.78 18.63
N LEU A 86 8.73 -16.82 18.11
CA LEU A 86 9.11 -16.79 16.69
C LEU A 86 9.95 -18.00 16.28
N ARG A 87 10.89 -18.44 17.13
CA ARG A 87 11.65 -19.67 16.86
C ARG A 87 10.78 -20.92 16.94
N SER A 88 9.76 -20.94 17.81
CA SER A 88 8.89 -22.12 17.97
C SER A 88 8.05 -22.45 16.73
N VAL A 89 7.88 -21.50 15.79
CA VAL A 89 7.15 -21.72 14.53
C VAL A 89 8.06 -21.97 13.32
N LEU A 90 9.38 -21.86 13.50
CA LEU A 90 10.35 -22.24 12.48
C LEU A 90 10.61 -23.75 12.56
N PRO A 91 10.83 -24.43 11.42
CA PRO A 91 11.27 -25.82 11.44
C PRO A 91 12.73 -25.92 11.90
N GLU A 92 13.23 -27.14 12.05
CA GLU A 92 14.66 -27.38 12.28
C GLU A 92 15.52 -26.72 11.19
N TYR A 93 16.70 -26.26 11.58
CA TYR A 93 17.60 -25.46 10.76
C TYR A 93 17.86 -26.06 9.37
N ASP A 94 18.12 -27.37 9.29
CA ASP A 94 18.41 -28.04 8.02
C ASP A 94 17.21 -28.01 7.06
N ILE A 95 16.00 -28.18 7.59
CA ILE A 95 14.75 -28.09 6.81
C ILE A 95 14.51 -26.65 6.37
N LEU A 96 14.73 -25.68 7.26
CA LEU A 96 14.61 -24.26 6.96
C LEU A 96 15.52 -23.86 5.81
N ILE A 97 16.82 -24.13 5.93
CA ILE A 97 17.81 -23.76 4.91
C ILE A 97 17.53 -24.47 3.59
N SER A 98 17.23 -25.78 3.61
CA SER A 98 16.88 -26.53 2.39
C SER A 98 15.68 -25.91 1.67
N THR A 99 14.65 -25.53 2.43
CA THR A 99 13.44 -24.88 1.89
C THR A 99 13.75 -23.52 1.28
N LEU A 100 14.48 -22.67 1.99
CA LEU A 100 14.84 -21.33 1.54
C LEU A 100 15.78 -21.39 0.32
N SER A 101 16.72 -22.33 0.26
CA SER A 101 17.57 -22.52 -0.91
C SER A 101 16.79 -22.98 -2.14
N LYS A 102 15.75 -23.81 -1.97
CA LYS A 102 14.93 -24.31 -3.07
C LYS A 102 13.94 -23.26 -3.59
N ASN A 103 13.32 -22.49 -2.70
CA ASN A 103 12.18 -21.62 -3.01
C ASN A 103 12.48 -20.12 -2.80
N GLY A 104 13.75 -19.75 -2.64
CA GLY A 104 14.20 -18.41 -2.25
C GLY A 104 14.57 -17.46 -3.38
N ALA A 105 14.34 -17.83 -4.65
CA ALA A 105 14.75 -17.04 -5.82
C ALA A 105 14.16 -15.61 -5.82
N TRP A 106 13.03 -15.39 -5.13
CA TRP A 106 12.41 -14.09 -4.96
C TRP A 106 13.21 -13.13 -4.06
N TRP A 107 14.14 -13.62 -3.24
CA TRP A 107 14.87 -12.81 -2.26
C TRP A 107 15.73 -11.75 -2.91
N SER A 108 16.41 -12.05 -4.02
CA SER A 108 17.18 -11.06 -4.76
C SER A 108 16.30 -9.92 -5.24
N SER A 109 15.13 -10.22 -5.81
CA SER A 109 14.17 -9.21 -6.26
C SER A 109 13.61 -8.39 -5.10
N PHE A 110 13.28 -9.02 -3.97
CA PHE A 110 12.84 -8.34 -2.77
C PHE A 110 13.94 -7.42 -2.22
N ARG A 111 15.14 -7.96 -2.00
CA ARG A 111 16.29 -7.20 -1.50
C ARG A 111 16.73 -6.13 -2.48
N HIS A 112 16.59 -6.31 -3.79
CA HIS A 112 16.90 -5.26 -4.77
C HIS A 112 15.90 -4.11 -4.67
N LYS A 113 14.60 -4.41 -4.59
CA LYS A 113 13.55 -3.41 -4.34
C LYS A 113 13.73 -2.69 -3.00
N VAL A 114 14.23 -3.41 -1.99
CA VAL A 114 14.59 -2.84 -0.69
C VAL A 114 16.01 -2.25 -0.68
N GLN A 115 16.90 -2.53 -1.65
CA GLN A 115 18.29 -2.01 -1.77
C GLN A 115 18.35 -0.67 -2.48
N VAL A 116 17.43 -0.44 -3.43
CA VAL A 116 16.97 0.91 -3.86
C VAL A 116 16.67 1.79 -2.63
N ILE A 117 16.38 1.12 -1.52
CA ILE A 117 15.91 1.61 -0.24
C ILE A 117 16.93 1.41 0.91
N CYS A 118 18.12 0.82 0.70
CA CYS A 118 19.00 0.45 1.84
C CYS A 118 20.52 0.65 1.68
N GLN A 119 21.10 0.80 0.48
CA GLN A 119 22.56 0.96 0.30
C GLN A 119 23.47 -0.04 1.08
N GLY A 120 22.93 -1.17 1.57
CA GLY A 120 23.70 -2.22 2.25
C GLY A 120 24.28 -3.23 1.27
N SER A 121 25.35 -3.92 1.68
CA SER A 121 25.88 -5.07 0.94
C SER A 121 24.79 -6.12 0.77
N TYR A 122 24.61 -6.61 -0.46
CA TYR A 122 23.68 -7.71 -0.73
C TYR A 122 24.04 -8.91 0.15
N GLU A 123 23.06 -9.40 0.90
CA GLU A 123 23.17 -10.63 1.68
C GLU A 123 22.22 -11.65 1.05
N ASP A 124 22.73 -12.80 0.65
CA ASP A 124 21.89 -13.88 0.11
C ASP A 124 20.97 -14.46 1.19
N LEU A 125 19.88 -15.13 0.76
CA LEU A 125 18.85 -15.59 1.69
C LEU A 125 19.38 -16.62 2.68
N ALA A 126 20.32 -17.48 2.25
CA ALA A 126 20.85 -18.53 3.10
C ALA A 126 21.80 -17.96 4.16
N ALA A 127 22.66 -17.00 3.79
CA ALA A 127 23.50 -16.27 4.72
C ALA A 127 22.67 -15.48 5.75
N PHE A 128 21.64 -14.77 5.28
CA PHE A 128 20.69 -14.08 6.14
C PHE A 128 20.02 -15.06 7.12
N ALA A 129 19.50 -16.19 6.63
CA ALA A 129 18.83 -17.18 7.45
C ALA A 129 19.77 -17.81 8.50
N ALA A 130 21.01 -18.11 8.11
CA ALA A 130 22.02 -18.65 9.03
C ALA A 130 22.27 -17.72 10.22
N ARG A 131 22.36 -16.41 9.95
CA ARG A 131 22.55 -15.38 10.98
C ARG A 131 21.29 -15.16 11.81
N ALA A 132 20.15 -14.98 11.15
CA ALA A 132 18.87 -14.64 11.78
C ALA A 132 18.33 -15.78 12.67
N TYR A 133 18.58 -17.04 12.34
CA TYR A 133 18.07 -18.20 13.09
C TYR A 133 18.52 -18.19 14.56
N THR A 134 19.73 -17.72 14.82
CA THR A 134 20.30 -17.58 16.18
C THR A 134 20.17 -16.17 16.75
N SER A 135 19.59 -15.22 16.02
CA SER A 135 19.51 -13.82 16.43
C SER A 135 18.62 -13.63 17.65
N ASN A 136 19.01 -12.73 18.54
CA ASN A 136 18.20 -12.31 19.69
C ASN A 136 17.37 -11.06 19.39
N ASP A 137 17.42 -10.56 18.15
CA ASP A 137 16.56 -9.48 17.68
C ASP A 137 15.23 -10.07 17.16
N PRO A 138 14.08 -9.72 17.75
CA PRO A 138 12.77 -10.16 17.26
C PRO A 138 12.48 -9.70 15.83
N ALA A 139 13.05 -8.58 15.38
CA ALA A 139 12.89 -8.10 14.00
C ALA A 139 13.55 -9.03 12.98
N GLU A 140 14.79 -9.46 13.25
CA GLU A 140 15.50 -10.40 12.38
C GLU A 140 14.83 -11.77 12.34
N LEU A 141 14.41 -12.29 13.49
CA LEU A 141 13.64 -13.53 13.57
C LEU A 141 12.28 -13.40 12.87
N GLY A 142 11.61 -12.26 13.03
CA GLY A 142 10.36 -11.96 12.33
C GLY A 142 10.53 -11.99 10.82
N MET A 143 11.60 -11.38 10.30
CA MET A 143 11.91 -11.41 8.87
C MET A 143 12.18 -12.85 8.40
N LEU A 144 12.87 -13.66 9.19
CA LEU A 144 13.12 -15.07 8.86
C LEU A 144 11.81 -15.89 8.80
N VAL A 145 10.89 -15.67 9.76
CA VAL A 145 9.56 -16.31 9.75
C VAL A 145 8.77 -15.90 8.51
N VAL A 146 8.77 -14.61 8.15
CA VAL A 146 8.09 -14.13 6.93
C VAL A 146 8.70 -14.74 5.66
N ALA A 147 10.04 -14.84 5.60
CA ALA A 147 10.75 -15.45 4.47
C ALA A 147 10.43 -16.94 4.33
N TYR A 148 10.37 -17.68 5.45
CA TYR A 148 9.98 -19.08 5.46
C TYR A 148 8.51 -19.27 5.04
N ALA A 149 7.59 -18.50 5.62
CA ALA A 149 6.17 -18.52 5.30
C ALA A 149 5.92 -18.25 3.82
N ARG A 150 6.62 -17.27 3.25
CA ARG A 150 6.59 -16.96 1.81
C ARG A 150 7.12 -18.11 0.96
N SER A 151 8.23 -18.72 1.36
CA SER A 151 8.90 -19.79 0.59
C SER A 151 8.14 -21.12 0.62
N THR A 152 7.17 -21.27 1.54
CA THR A 152 6.36 -22.48 1.67
C THR A 152 4.90 -22.30 1.28
N GLY A 153 4.42 -21.07 1.10
CA GLY A 153 3.00 -20.76 0.90
C GLY A 153 2.16 -20.79 2.18
N HIS A 154 2.73 -21.07 3.36
CA HIS A 154 2.01 -21.07 4.64
C HIS A 154 1.98 -19.67 5.28
N HIS A 155 1.38 -18.69 4.58
CA HIS A 155 1.57 -17.28 4.89
C HIS A 155 0.66 -16.72 6.01
N HIS A 156 -0.63 -17.05 6.03
CA HIS A 156 -1.62 -16.26 6.77
C HIS A 156 -1.42 -16.21 8.28
N HIS A 157 -1.22 -17.36 8.94
CA HIS A 157 -1.07 -17.40 10.40
C HIS A 157 0.31 -16.89 10.85
N LEU A 158 1.36 -17.10 10.04
CA LEU A 158 2.72 -16.67 10.36
C LEU A 158 2.87 -15.15 10.24
N TYR A 159 2.31 -14.52 9.21
CA TYR A 159 2.36 -13.05 9.09
C TYR A 159 1.62 -12.36 10.25
N GLY A 160 0.43 -12.85 10.58
CA GLY A 160 -0.34 -12.33 11.73
C GLY A 160 0.35 -12.56 13.08
N LEU A 161 1.10 -13.65 13.23
CA LEU A 161 1.92 -13.89 14.42
C LEU A 161 3.07 -12.88 14.52
N VAL A 162 3.82 -12.67 13.44
CA VAL A 162 4.95 -11.74 13.41
C VAL A 162 4.48 -10.30 13.68
N ASP A 163 3.39 -9.87 13.04
CA ASP A 163 2.79 -8.55 13.26
C ASP A 163 2.44 -8.30 14.74
N LYS A 164 1.89 -9.31 15.42
CA LYS A 164 1.54 -9.23 16.86
C LYS A 164 2.75 -9.25 17.79
N LEU A 165 3.80 -9.98 17.44
CA LEU A 165 4.92 -10.24 18.36
C LEU A 165 6.07 -9.25 18.25
N VAL A 166 6.29 -8.66 17.07
CA VAL A 166 7.46 -7.80 16.84
C VAL A 166 7.15 -6.31 16.97
N ILE A 167 5.87 -5.94 16.82
CA ILE A 167 5.41 -4.54 16.91
C ILE A 167 4.70 -4.14 18.23
N PRO A 168 4.60 -4.97 19.31
CA PRO A 168 3.87 -4.54 20.51
C PRO A 168 4.67 -3.57 21.40
N ASP A 169 6.01 -3.51 21.31
CA ASP A 169 6.83 -2.72 22.23
C ASP A 169 7.47 -1.49 21.58
N PHE A 170 7.19 -0.31 22.13
CA PHE A 170 7.71 0.98 21.67
C PHE A 170 9.25 1.07 21.69
N GLU A 171 9.95 0.44 22.63
CA GLU A 171 11.41 0.60 22.75
C GLU A 171 12.21 -0.05 21.61
N HIS A 172 11.71 -1.15 21.03
CA HIS A 172 12.36 -1.85 19.91
C HIS A 172 11.79 -1.44 18.55
N SER A 173 10.70 -0.66 18.54
CA SER A 173 10.04 -0.19 17.31
C SER A 173 10.84 0.88 16.55
N TYR A 174 11.90 1.45 17.14
CA TYR A 174 12.73 2.51 16.52
C TYR A 174 14.07 2.01 15.96
N SER A 175 14.18 0.72 15.63
CA SER A 175 15.36 0.15 14.99
C SER A 175 15.19 0.08 13.46
N ALA A 176 16.31 0.02 12.74
CA ALA A 176 16.29 -0.12 11.29
C ALA A 176 15.69 -1.48 10.87
N GLU A 177 16.05 -2.51 11.62
CA GLU A 177 15.63 -3.90 11.45
C GLU A 177 14.11 -4.04 11.62
N ALA A 178 13.51 -3.35 12.60
CA ALA A 178 12.07 -3.34 12.80
C ALA A 178 11.33 -2.68 11.62
N MET A 179 11.90 -1.62 11.05
CA MET A 179 11.34 -0.96 9.88
C MET A 179 11.50 -1.78 8.60
N GLU A 180 12.64 -2.44 8.41
CA GLU A 180 12.85 -3.41 7.33
C GLU A 180 11.83 -4.55 7.41
N LEU A 181 11.57 -5.07 8.61
CA LEU A 181 10.54 -6.08 8.83
C LEU A 181 9.16 -5.55 8.45
N LEU A 182 8.79 -4.33 8.85
CA LEU A 182 7.50 -3.72 8.48
C LEU A 182 7.36 -3.59 6.96
N LEU A 183 8.41 -3.14 6.27
CA LEU A 183 8.43 -3.08 4.81
C LEU A 183 8.29 -4.48 4.19
N PHE A 184 8.95 -5.49 4.76
CA PHE A 184 8.86 -6.85 4.28
C PHE A 184 7.46 -7.44 4.46
N LEU A 185 6.86 -7.27 5.65
CA LEU A 185 5.48 -7.65 5.93
C LEU A 185 4.50 -6.95 4.99
N ALA A 186 4.67 -5.64 4.76
CA ALA A 186 3.85 -4.90 3.82
C ALA A 186 3.89 -5.56 2.43
N LYS A 187 5.10 -5.80 1.91
CA LYS A 187 5.28 -6.46 0.61
C LYS A 187 4.69 -7.87 0.60
N ALA A 188 4.88 -8.64 1.66
CA ALA A 188 4.38 -9.99 1.78
C ALA A 188 2.84 -10.03 1.77
N TYR A 189 2.17 -9.12 2.50
CA TYR A 189 0.73 -8.95 2.45
C TYR A 189 0.24 -8.52 1.06
N SER A 190 0.94 -7.61 0.38
CA SER A 190 0.62 -7.24 -1.00
C SER A 190 0.70 -8.42 -1.97
N ASP A 191 1.68 -9.30 -1.80
CA ASP A 191 1.86 -10.44 -2.70
C ASP A 191 0.75 -11.47 -2.58
N ILE A 192 0.19 -11.65 -1.39
CA ILE A 192 -0.91 -12.58 -1.15
C ILE A 192 -2.29 -11.95 -1.35
N GLY A 193 -2.37 -10.67 -1.71
CA GLY A 193 -3.62 -9.98 -2.01
C GLY A 193 -4.32 -9.39 -0.80
N GLN A 194 -3.57 -9.00 0.25
CA GLN A 194 -4.12 -8.36 1.44
C GLN A 194 -3.71 -6.88 1.50
N PRO A 195 -4.25 -6.01 0.62
CA PRO A 195 -3.81 -4.62 0.49
C PRO A 195 -4.09 -3.80 1.75
N ARG A 196 -5.19 -4.05 2.48
CA ARG A 196 -5.50 -3.37 3.75
C ARG A 196 -4.46 -3.67 4.84
N GLN A 197 -4.04 -4.92 4.97
CA GLN A 197 -2.96 -5.32 5.90
C GLN A 197 -1.61 -4.73 5.47
N SER A 198 -1.32 -4.76 4.17
CA SER A 198 -0.13 -4.13 3.62
C SER A 198 -0.09 -2.62 3.91
N TRP A 199 -1.21 -1.93 3.77
CA TRP A 199 -1.34 -0.50 4.04
C TRP A 199 -1.07 -0.19 5.51
N MET A 200 -1.60 -1.01 6.43
CA MET A 200 -1.35 -0.88 7.86
C MET A 200 0.14 -1.00 8.20
N MET A 201 0.87 -1.89 7.54
CA MET A 201 2.32 -2.04 7.79
C MET A 201 3.11 -0.82 7.31
N TYR A 202 2.79 -0.27 6.13
CA TYR A 202 3.40 0.99 5.68
C TYR A 202 3.06 2.16 6.63
N ARG A 203 1.84 2.21 7.17
CA ARG A 203 1.43 3.20 8.17
C ARG A 203 2.26 3.14 9.45
N LYS A 204 2.46 1.94 9.98
CA LYS A 204 3.31 1.73 11.16
C LYS A 204 4.75 2.20 10.88
N CYS A 205 5.29 1.85 9.70
CA CYS A 205 6.65 2.26 9.31
C CYS A 205 6.78 3.78 9.15
N LEU A 206 5.78 4.44 8.57
CA LEU A 206 5.75 5.91 8.46
C LEU A 206 5.70 6.57 9.85
N ALA A 207 4.83 6.12 10.75
CA ALA A 207 4.72 6.68 12.09
C ALA A 207 6.05 6.56 12.87
N ILE A 208 6.73 5.42 12.77
CA ILE A 208 8.06 5.22 13.34
C ILE A 208 9.08 6.16 12.70
N SER A 209 9.08 6.27 11.37
CA SER A 209 9.96 7.17 10.63
C SER A 209 9.80 8.64 11.03
N GLU A 210 8.56 9.07 11.28
CA GLU A 210 8.23 10.42 11.73
C GLU A 210 8.77 10.69 13.13
N LEU A 211 8.59 9.74 14.06
CA LEU A 211 9.12 9.83 15.42
C LEU A 211 10.66 9.85 15.43
N MET A 212 11.28 9.12 14.52
CA MET A 212 12.74 9.13 14.30
C MET A 212 13.23 10.37 13.54
N GLY A 213 12.33 11.18 12.96
CA GLY A 213 12.67 12.38 12.21
C GLY A 213 13.28 12.11 10.83
N LEU A 214 13.08 10.93 10.24
CA LEU A 214 13.74 10.51 8.99
C LEU A 214 13.28 11.32 7.76
N TYR A 215 12.12 11.94 7.82
CA TYR A 215 11.61 12.85 6.80
C TYR A 215 12.43 14.15 6.69
N ARG A 216 13.13 14.55 7.77
CA ARG A 216 13.89 15.80 7.85
C ARG A 216 15.07 15.80 6.87
N ARG A 217 15.61 17.00 6.63
CA ARG A 217 16.70 17.25 5.68
C ARG A 217 18.10 16.97 6.24
N GLU A 218 18.20 16.70 7.53
CA GLU A 218 19.45 16.38 8.22
C GLU A 218 20.11 15.13 7.61
N MET A 219 21.40 14.91 7.92
CA MET A 219 22.15 13.74 7.47
C MET A 219 21.62 12.47 8.16
N VAL A 220 20.54 11.92 7.60
CA VAL A 220 20.02 10.61 7.93
C VAL A 220 20.91 9.55 7.24
N PRO A 221 21.27 8.45 7.93
CA PRO A 221 21.97 7.34 7.30
C PRO A 221 21.24 6.91 6.00
N PRO A 222 21.95 6.73 4.87
CA PRO A 222 21.31 6.49 3.58
C PRO A 222 20.32 5.33 3.60
N HIS A 223 20.64 4.27 4.35
CA HIS A 223 19.77 3.14 4.60
C HIS A 223 18.41 3.54 5.19
N LEU A 224 18.40 4.23 6.34
CA LEU A 224 17.17 4.70 6.99
C LEU A 224 16.38 5.69 6.13
N LYS A 225 17.08 6.56 5.41
CA LYS A 225 16.45 7.52 4.51
C LYS A 225 15.69 6.82 3.39
N SER A 226 16.23 5.70 2.95
CA SER A 226 15.72 5.00 1.81
C SER A 226 14.54 4.09 2.27
N ILE A 227 14.57 3.51 3.49
CA ILE A 227 13.39 2.92 4.18
C ILE A 227 12.22 3.89 4.27
N TRP A 228 12.51 5.15 4.65
CA TRP A 228 11.51 6.21 4.68
C TRP A 228 10.83 6.39 3.31
N TRP A 229 11.63 6.52 2.25
CA TRP A 229 11.11 6.70 0.89
C TRP A 229 10.31 5.50 0.39
N ALA A 230 10.69 4.27 0.78
CA ALA A 230 9.91 3.06 0.53
C ALA A 230 8.51 3.16 1.14
N SER A 231 8.47 3.56 2.41
CA SER A 231 7.24 3.67 3.18
C SER A 231 6.35 4.78 2.62
N TYR A 232 6.95 5.91 2.26
CA TYR A 232 6.28 7.04 1.63
C TYR A 232 5.59 6.63 0.31
N HIS A 233 6.31 5.91 -0.55
CA HIS A 233 5.78 5.40 -1.81
C HIS A 233 4.68 4.34 -1.60
N GLY A 234 4.96 3.30 -0.81
CA GLY A 234 4.05 2.17 -0.58
C GLY A 234 2.73 2.60 0.06
N ASP A 235 2.79 3.53 1.02
CA ASP A 235 1.62 4.13 1.65
C ASP A 235 0.72 4.82 0.63
N ARG A 236 1.28 5.65 -0.26
CA ARG A 236 0.51 6.39 -1.27
C ARG A 236 -0.05 5.50 -2.35
N PHE A 237 0.71 4.50 -2.80
CA PHE A 237 0.21 3.49 -3.73
C PHE A 237 -1.04 2.81 -3.17
N LEU A 238 -0.98 2.30 -1.93
CA LEU A 238 -2.12 1.59 -1.34
C LEU A 238 -3.23 2.54 -0.89
N SER A 239 -2.92 3.74 -0.43
CA SER A 239 -3.94 4.74 -0.09
C SER A 239 -4.76 5.13 -1.32
N LEU A 240 -4.10 5.30 -2.48
CA LEU A 240 -4.78 5.56 -3.75
C LEU A 240 -5.62 4.35 -4.20
N LEU A 241 -5.05 3.14 -4.06
CA LEU A 241 -5.72 1.89 -4.39
C LEU A 241 -7.01 1.66 -3.58
N LEU A 242 -6.94 1.93 -2.26
CA LEU A 242 -7.99 1.65 -1.28
C LEU A 242 -8.93 2.82 -1.04
N GLY A 243 -8.67 4.01 -1.60
CA GLY A 243 -9.46 5.20 -1.30
C GLY A 243 -9.25 5.78 0.10
N LEU A 244 -8.09 5.53 0.70
CA LEU A 244 -7.77 5.98 2.07
C LEU A 244 -6.91 7.26 2.06
N PRO A 245 -6.94 8.08 3.14
CA PRO A 245 -6.01 9.20 3.29
C PRO A 245 -4.57 8.68 3.36
N TYR A 246 -3.57 9.42 2.87
CA TYR A 246 -2.15 9.08 3.02
C TYR A 246 -1.60 9.49 4.40
N GLY A 247 -0.42 8.98 4.79
CA GLY A 247 0.07 9.03 6.18
C GLY A 247 0.85 10.27 6.53
N PHE A 248 1.62 10.79 5.57
CA PHE A 248 2.54 11.88 5.82
C PHE A 248 2.28 13.07 4.91
N ASN A 249 2.00 14.25 5.50
CA ASN A 249 1.75 15.50 4.77
C ASN A 249 3.01 16.06 4.09
N ASP A 250 2.97 16.24 2.77
CA ASP A 250 4.08 16.77 1.97
C ASP A 250 4.50 18.20 2.37
N ALA A 251 3.60 18.99 2.99
CA ALA A 251 3.91 20.33 3.49
C ALA A 251 5.07 20.30 4.52
N HIS A 252 5.29 19.17 5.20
CA HIS A 252 6.36 18.99 6.17
C HIS A 252 7.75 18.72 5.54
N LEU A 253 7.85 18.50 4.22
CA LEU A 253 9.13 18.34 3.50
C LEU A 253 9.84 19.69 3.20
N GLY A 254 9.10 20.80 3.30
CA GLY A 254 9.58 22.15 2.99
C GLY A 254 9.56 22.51 1.49
N PRO A 255 9.89 23.76 1.13
CA PRO A 255 9.57 24.39 -0.17
C PRO A 255 10.36 23.92 -1.40
N THR A 256 11.02 22.76 -1.36
CA THR A 256 11.76 22.22 -2.51
C THR A 256 11.39 20.76 -2.72
N VAL A 257 10.66 20.50 -3.80
CA VAL A 257 10.28 19.16 -4.30
C VAL A 257 11.49 18.39 -4.83
N GLU A 258 12.58 19.09 -5.14
CA GLU A 258 13.89 18.47 -5.34
C GLU A 258 14.80 18.83 -4.17
N PRO A 259 14.61 18.18 -3.00
CA PRO A 259 15.59 18.30 -1.96
C PRO A 259 16.91 17.73 -2.48
N TYR A 260 18.01 18.31 -2.01
CA TYR A 260 19.38 17.78 -2.07
C TYR A 260 19.51 16.29 -1.60
N ASN A 261 18.40 15.71 -1.13
CA ASN A 261 18.23 14.42 -0.49
C ASN A 261 17.29 13.48 -1.27
N MET A 262 16.92 13.81 -2.52
CA MET A 262 16.35 12.81 -3.42
C MET A 262 17.44 11.81 -3.77
N PRO A 263 17.08 10.53 -3.94
CA PRO A 263 18.08 9.56 -4.33
C PRO A 263 18.74 9.95 -5.65
N VAL A 264 20.03 9.60 -5.79
CA VAL A 264 20.88 10.00 -6.91
C VAL A 264 20.35 9.44 -8.23
N TYR A 265 19.66 8.30 -8.18
CA TYR A 265 19.16 7.56 -9.34
C TYR A 265 17.89 8.21 -9.94
N PRO A 266 17.87 8.50 -11.26
CA PRO A 266 16.74 9.14 -11.94
C PRO A 266 15.39 8.43 -11.72
N GLU A 267 15.37 7.11 -11.72
CA GLU A 267 14.17 6.28 -11.59
C GLU A 267 13.55 6.41 -10.19
N GLN A 268 14.40 6.52 -9.18
CA GLN A 268 13.97 6.76 -7.80
C GLN A 268 13.39 8.17 -7.63
N ARG A 269 13.95 9.16 -8.32
CA ARG A 269 13.36 10.50 -8.39
C ARG A 269 12.01 10.48 -9.08
N PHE A 270 11.91 9.77 -10.20
CA PHE A 270 10.69 9.60 -10.97
C PHE A 270 9.55 9.02 -10.11
N VAL A 271 9.80 7.89 -9.43
CA VAL A 271 8.75 7.21 -8.64
C VAL A 271 8.27 8.06 -7.45
N LEU A 272 9.18 8.79 -6.80
CA LEU A 272 8.84 9.66 -5.68
C LEU A 272 8.07 10.92 -6.11
N ARG A 273 8.38 11.48 -7.30
CA ARG A 273 7.57 12.55 -7.88
C ARG A 273 6.16 12.04 -8.21
N CYS A 274 6.03 10.83 -8.74
CA CYS A 274 4.71 10.20 -8.94
C CYS A 274 3.95 10.02 -7.62
N ALA A 275 4.65 9.63 -6.55
CA ALA A 275 4.05 9.51 -5.22
C ALA A 275 3.57 10.85 -4.65
N SER A 276 4.32 11.94 -4.84
CA SER A 276 3.82 13.26 -4.44
C SER A 276 2.54 13.64 -5.21
N ILE A 277 2.45 13.34 -6.52
CA ILE A 277 1.22 13.54 -7.29
C ILE A 277 0.08 12.64 -6.76
N ALA A 278 0.36 11.38 -6.42
CA ALA A 278 -0.62 10.49 -5.81
C ALA A 278 -1.20 11.08 -4.50
N GLY A 279 -0.36 11.69 -3.65
CA GLY A 279 -0.81 12.41 -2.45
C GLY A 279 -1.80 13.54 -2.77
N LYS A 280 -1.48 14.38 -3.77
CA LYS A 280 -2.38 15.46 -4.23
C LYS A 280 -3.70 14.93 -4.80
N ILE A 281 -3.67 13.79 -5.49
CA ILE A 281 -4.88 13.13 -6.00
C ILE A 281 -5.73 12.61 -4.84
N ILE A 282 -5.11 12.01 -3.82
CA ILE A 282 -5.81 11.56 -2.61
C ILE A 282 -6.47 12.76 -1.91
N ASP A 283 -5.74 13.85 -1.66
CA ASP A 283 -6.31 15.08 -1.07
C ASP A 283 -7.51 15.59 -1.87
N ARG A 284 -7.39 15.65 -3.19
CA ARG A 284 -8.49 16.02 -4.09
C ARG A 284 -9.70 15.09 -3.96
N ASN A 285 -9.47 13.78 -3.88
CA ASN A 285 -10.54 12.78 -3.79
C ASN A 285 -11.23 12.76 -2.40
N MET A 286 -10.54 13.23 -1.37
CA MET A 286 -11.10 13.37 -0.01
C MET A 286 -12.03 14.59 0.11
N MET A 287 -11.95 15.55 -0.81
CA MET A 287 -12.84 16.70 -0.82
C MET A 287 -14.24 16.30 -1.29
N PRO A 288 -15.32 16.82 -0.65
CA PRO A 288 -16.68 16.52 -1.08
C PRO A 288 -16.97 17.09 -2.47
N GLY A 289 -17.76 16.36 -3.24
CA GLY A 289 -18.22 16.76 -4.58
C GLY A 289 -17.33 16.31 -5.73
N LYS A 290 -17.66 16.76 -6.95
CA LYS A 290 -16.93 16.39 -8.16
C LYS A 290 -15.58 17.13 -8.21
N PRO A 291 -14.45 16.43 -8.48
CA PRO A 291 -13.17 17.09 -8.61
C PRO A 291 -13.19 18.13 -9.74
N PRO A 292 -12.63 19.34 -9.55
CA PRO A 292 -12.54 20.32 -10.62
C PRO A 292 -11.66 19.80 -11.77
N SER A 293 -12.15 19.95 -13.01
CA SER A 293 -11.43 19.49 -14.20
C SER A 293 -10.11 20.26 -14.39
N ALA A 294 -10.12 21.59 -14.22
CA ALA A 294 -8.94 22.42 -14.39
C ALA A 294 -7.79 22.05 -13.44
N SER A 295 -8.07 21.86 -12.14
CA SER A 295 -7.03 21.45 -11.17
C SER A 295 -6.51 20.05 -11.45
N SER A 296 -7.36 19.16 -11.97
CA SER A 296 -6.96 17.80 -12.35
C SER A 296 -6.08 17.79 -13.61
N MET A 297 -6.33 18.69 -14.57
CA MET A 297 -5.47 18.86 -15.75
C MET A 297 -4.10 19.44 -15.37
N LEU A 298 -4.02 20.34 -14.37
CA LEU A 298 -2.74 20.83 -13.85
C LEU A 298 -1.90 19.71 -13.18
N LEU A 299 -2.55 18.71 -12.58
CA LEU A 299 -1.85 17.52 -12.09
C LEU A 299 -1.39 16.62 -13.24
N ASP A 300 -2.16 16.53 -14.33
CA ASP A 300 -1.79 15.76 -15.52
C ASP A 300 -0.57 16.38 -16.24
N GLU A 301 -0.52 17.70 -16.35
CA GLU A 301 0.65 18.42 -16.87
C GLU A 301 1.91 18.19 -16.01
N GLN A 302 1.74 18.12 -14.68
CA GLN A 302 2.84 17.73 -13.78
C GLN A 302 3.28 16.27 -14.03
N MET A 303 2.36 15.36 -14.33
CA MET A 303 2.69 13.99 -14.74
C MET A 303 3.46 13.96 -16.06
N ASP A 304 3.09 14.79 -17.05
CA ASP A 304 3.83 14.89 -18.31
C ASP A 304 5.24 15.48 -18.09
N THR A 305 5.40 16.42 -17.15
CA THR A 305 6.71 16.94 -16.74
C THR A 305 7.55 15.87 -16.03
N ILE A 306 6.93 14.96 -15.28
CA ILE A 306 7.61 13.80 -14.69
C ILE A 306 8.04 12.83 -15.80
N ALA A 307 7.15 12.53 -16.76
CA ALA A 307 7.46 11.63 -17.86
C ALA A 307 8.60 12.13 -18.74
N SER A 308 8.64 13.44 -19.00
CA SER A 308 9.68 14.10 -19.79
C SER A 308 11.04 14.19 -19.08
N SER A 309 11.13 13.80 -17.80
CA SER A 309 12.42 13.74 -17.09
C SER A 309 13.21 12.46 -17.35
N MET A 310 12.61 11.50 -18.06
CA MET A 310 13.25 10.26 -18.49
C MET A 310 13.44 10.28 -20.02
N ASP A 311 14.47 9.61 -20.52
CA ASP A 311 14.71 9.48 -21.95
C ASP A 311 13.58 8.73 -22.66
N LEU A 312 13.31 9.05 -23.92
CA LEU A 312 12.25 8.40 -24.69
C LEU A 312 12.42 6.88 -24.74
N SER A 313 13.65 6.39 -24.91
CA SER A 313 13.96 4.96 -24.96
C SER A 313 13.71 4.23 -23.64
N TRP A 314 13.65 4.94 -22.51
CA TRP A 314 13.33 4.32 -21.22
C TRP A 314 11.91 3.75 -21.21
N TRP A 315 11.00 4.36 -21.99
CA TRP A 315 9.61 3.94 -22.09
C TRP A 315 9.36 2.76 -23.03
N ASP A 316 10.36 2.39 -23.84
CA ASP A 316 10.24 1.36 -24.86
C ASP A 316 9.99 -0.02 -24.24
N LEU A 317 9.12 -0.79 -24.90
CA LEU A 317 8.90 -2.19 -24.54
C LEU A 317 9.78 -3.06 -25.42
N PRO A 318 10.49 -4.05 -24.85
CA PRO A 318 11.32 -4.93 -25.65
C PRO A 318 10.45 -5.82 -26.55
N GLU A 319 10.90 -6.07 -27.77
CA GLU A 319 10.24 -6.99 -28.70
C GLU A 319 10.29 -8.45 -28.21
N SER A 320 11.35 -8.79 -27.47
CA SER A 320 11.57 -10.09 -26.85
C SER A 320 12.15 -9.93 -25.44
N LEU A 321 11.81 -10.84 -24.53
CA LEU A 321 12.34 -10.81 -23.18
C LEU A 321 13.88 -11.03 -23.17
N PRO A 322 14.62 -10.28 -22.32
CA PRO A 322 16.04 -10.51 -22.09
C PRO A 322 16.37 -11.95 -21.68
N ASN A 323 17.57 -12.38 -22.08
CA ASN A 323 18.07 -13.73 -21.79
C ASN A 323 18.86 -13.81 -20.47
N SER A 324 19.39 -12.68 -19.97
CA SER A 324 20.14 -12.66 -18.72
C SER A 324 19.26 -12.28 -17.52
N HIS A 325 19.56 -12.86 -16.35
CA HIS A 325 18.85 -12.52 -15.12
C HIS A 325 18.99 -11.03 -14.74
N ALA A 326 20.17 -10.44 -14.96
CA ALA A 326 20.41 -9.03 -14.63
C ALA A 326 19.58 -8.08 -15.49
N GLU A 327 19.55 -8.29 -16.81
CA GLU A 327 18.72 -7.50 -17.72
C GLU A 327 17.22 -7.72 -17.46
N MET A 328 16.84 -8.93 -17.04
CA MET A 328 15.46 -9.23 -16.65
C MET A 328 15.05 -8.51 -15.36
N ASP A 329 15.93 -8.44 -14.38
CA ASP A 329 15.69 -7.68 -13.16
C ASP A 329 15.56 -6.18 -13.45
N GLU A 330 16.39 -5.63 -14.33
CA GLU A 330 16.31 -4.25 -14.80
C GLU A 330 14.99 -3.96 -15.54
N LEU A 331 14.64 -4.80 -16.52
CA LEU A 331 13.38 -4.71 -17.23
C LEU A 331 12.19 -4.73 -16.27
N ARG A 332 12.17 -5.69 -15.33
CA ARG A 332 11.12 -5.79 -14.31
C ARG A 332 10.98 -4.50 -13.52
N ASN A 333 12.09 -3.91 -13.06
CA ASN A 333 12.05 -2.68 -12.29
C ASN A 333 11.53 -1.50 -13.11
N ASN A 334 11.98 -1.34 -14.36
CA ASN A 334 11.48 -0.32 -15.28
C ASN A 334 9.97 -0.47 -15.53
N LEU A 335 9.51 -1.70 -15.80
CA LEU A 335 8.09 -2.00 -15.97
C LEU A 335 7.26 -1.64 -14.73
N LEU A 336 7.80 -1.83 -13.52
CA LEU A 336 7.11 -1.46 -12.27
C LEU A 336 7.06 0.06 -12.04
N PHE A 337 8.09 0.81 -12.44
CA PHE A 337 8.03 2.27 -12.42
C PHE A 337 6.99 2.79 -13.40
N HIS A 338 6.95 2.25 -14.62
CA HIS A 338 5.91 2.56 -15.61
C HIS A 338 4.51 2.20 -15.08
N PHE A 339 4.38 1.01 -14.48
CA PHE A 339 3.13 0.54 -13.91
C PHE A 339 2.58 1.53 -12.88
N TYR A 340 3.44 2.01 -11.97
CA TYR A 340 3.04 2.98 -10.97
C TYR A 340 2.64 4.33 -11.59
N PHE A 341 3.42 4.84 -12.54
CA PHE A 341 3.09 6.09 -13.25
C PHE A 341 1.71 6.05 -13.89
N PHE A 342 1.43 4.99 -14.67
CA PHE A 342 0.13 4.85 -15.32
C PHE A 342 -0.98 4.57 -14.31
N HIS A 343 -0.72 3.85 -13.22
CA HIS A 343 -1.69 3.65 -12.14
C HIS A 343 -2.12 4.98 -11.50
N VAL A 344 -1.17 5.88 -11.22
CA VAL A 344 -1.46 7.23 -10.71
C VAL A 344 -2.27 8.04 -11.73
N ARG A 345 -1.88 8.00 -13.01
CA ARG A 345 -2.58 8.73 -14.08
C ARG A 345 -4.01 8.20 -14.31
N ILE A 346 -4.23 6.89 -14.26
CA ILE A 346 -5.57 6.30 -14.33
C ILE A 346 -6.45 6.86 -13.22
N ASN A 347 -5.98 6.79 -11.97
CA ASN A 347 -6.74 7.28 -10.81
C ASN A 347 -6.97 8.81 -10.83
N LEU A 348 -6.10 9.59 -11.47
CA LEU A 348 -6.30 11.02 -11.68
C LEU A 348 -7.56 11.29 -12.51
N HIS A 349 -7.75 10.54 -13.60
CA HIS A 349 -8.84 10.76 -14.56
C HIS A 349 -10.08 9.93 -14.32
N LEU A 350 -9.99 8.83 -13.56
CA LEU A 350 -11.09 7.90 -13.33
C LEU A 350 -12.38 8.59 -12.87
N PRO A 351 -12.38 9.57 -11.93
CA PRO A 351 -13.59 10.27 -11.51
C PRO A 351 -14.36 11.02 -12.62
N PHE A 352 -13.74 11.25 -13.79
CA PHE A 352 -14.34 12.00 -14.91
C PHE A 352 -14.94 11.09 -16.00
N ILE A 353 -14.57 9.82 -16.01
CA ILE A 353 -15.10 8.82 -16.95
C ILE A 353 -16.49 8.36 -16.51
N VAL A 354 -16.70 8.36 -15.19
CA VAL A 354 -17.91 7.89 -14.52
C VAL A 354 -18.92 9.03 -14.41
N GLY A 355 -20.01 8.93 -15.16
CA GLY A 355 -21.17 9.83 -15.03
C GLY A 355 -21.15 11.06 -15.93
N THR A 356 -20.75 10.97 -17.20
CA THR A 356 -20.81 12.12 -18.12
C THR A 356 -21.47 11.81 -19.46
N GLU A 357 -22.47 12.62 -19.80
CA GLU A 357 -23.07 12.72 -21.13
C GLU A 357 -22.02 13.19 -22.15
N SER A 358 -22.08 12.61 -23.34
CA SER A 358 -21.11 12.61 -24.44
C SER A 358 -20.61 13.97 -24.99
N LYS A 359 -20.95 15.13 -24.40
CA LYS A 359 -20.83 16.43 -25.09
C LYS A 359 -19.98 17.52 -24.40
N SER A 360 -19.14 17.17 -23.43
CA SER A 360 -18.37 18.15 -22.63
C SER A 360 -16.84 18.02 -22.80
N PRO A 361 -16.02 19.06 -22.50
CA PRO A 361 -14.53 19.06 -22.41
C PRO A 361 -13.85 17.92 -21.63
N LEU A 362 -14.62 16.96 -21.14
CA LEU A 362 -14.22 15.70 -20.52
C LEU A 362 -13.64 14.68 -21.50
N GLY A 363 -13.68 14.95 -22.82
CA GLY A 363 -12.99 14.15 -23.84
C GLY A 363 -11.50 13.97 -23.54
N SER A 364 -10.82 15.02 -23.05
CA SER A 364 -9.40 14.95 -22.67
C SER A 364 -9.15 14.00 -21.49
N HIS A 365 -10.00 14.01 -20.46
CA HIS A 365 -9.88 13.08 -19.33
C HIS A 365 -10.09 11.63 -19.76
N ARG A 366 -11.10 11.38 -20.60
CA ARG A 366 -11.38 10.05 -21.14
C ARG A 366 -10.21 9.54 -21.97
N LEU A 367 -9.66 10.38 -22.86
CA LEU A 367 -8.52 10.03 -23.69
C LEU A 367 -7.26 9.75 -22.85
N ALA A 368 -6.98 10.59 -21.86
CA ALA A 368 -5.83 10.41 -20.97
C ALA A 368 -5.94 9.11 -20.16
N CYS A 369 -7.13 8.79 -19.63
CA CYS A 369 -7.33 7.52 -18.93
C CYS A 369 -7.26 6.32 -19.87
N LEU A 370 -7.85 6.42 -21.07
CA LEU A 370 -7.79 5.38 -22.10
C LEU A 370 -6.33 5.02 -22.41
N GLU A 371 -5.50 6.04 -22.66
CA GLU A 371 -4.11 5.85 -23.03
C GLU A 371 -3.29 5.31 -21.86
N ALA A 372 -3.45 5.90 -20.66
CA ALA A 372 -2.78 5.39 -19.46
C ALA A 372 -3.14 3.93 -19.16
N SER A 373 -4.42 3.57 -19.29
CA SER A 373 -4.90 2.20 -19.11
C SER A 373 -4.31 1.25 -20.13
N ARG A 374 -4.27 1.65 -21.41
CA ARG A 374 -3.67 0.84 -22.49
C ARG A 374 -2.19 0.59 -22.22
N GLN A 375 -1.45 1.62 -21.83
CA GLN A 375 -0.03 1.49 -21.54
C GLN A 375 0.21 0.61 -20.32
N LEU A 376 -0.56 0.77 -19.24
CA LEU A 376 -0.46 -0.10 -18.05
C LEU A 376 -0.71 -1.56 -18.40
N VAL A 377 -1.79 -1.87 -19.14
CA VAL A 377 -2.12 -3.25 -19.54
C VAL A 377 -1.01 -3.90 -20.36
N LYS A 378 -0.36 -3.16 -21.27
CA LYS A 378 0.81 -3.67 -22.01
C LYS A 378 1.97 -4.05 -21.09
N ARG A 379 2.30 -3.21 -20.10
CA ARG A 379 3.37 -3.49 -19.13
C ARG A 379 2.98 -4.66 -18.21
N PHE A 380 1.72 -4.71 -17.78
CA PHE A 380 1.19 -5.80 -16.97
C PHE A 380 1.29 -7.14 -17.69
N ALA A 381 0.96 -7.20 -18.99
CA ALA A 381 1.10 -8.42 -19.78
C ALA A 381 2.55 -8.93 -19.79
N LEU A 382 3.55 -8.03 -19.95
CA LEU A 382 4.96 -8.41 -19.89
C LEU A 382 5.39 -8.87 -18.49
N LEU A 383 4.91 -8.21 -17.43
CA LEU A 383 5.16 -8.62 -16.04
C LEU A 383 4.57 -9.99 -15.74
N ARG A 384 3.49 -10.40 -16.41
CA ARG A 384 2.84 -11.71 -16.24
C ARG A 384 3.38 -12.80 -17.15
N THR A 385 4.27 -12.50 -18.09
CA THR A 385 4.90 -13.53 -18.94
C THR A 385 5.64 -14.54 -18.08
N GLU A 386 5.44 -15.81 -18.35
CA GLU A 386 6.08 -16.91 -17.61
C GLU A 386 7.40 -17.31 -18.28
N ILE A 387 8.45 -17.44 -17.47
CA ILE A 387 9.76 -17.96 -17.83
C ILE A 387 10.03 -19.15 -16.90
N GLU A 388 10.22 -20.34 -17.46
CA GLU A 388 10.50 -21.56 -16.68
C GLU A 388 9.46 -21.84 -15.57
N GLY A 389 8.20 -21.48 -15.81
CA GLY A 389 7.10 -21.69 -14.85
C GLY A 389 6.94 -20.60 -13.78
N PHE A 390 7.71 -19.50 -13.88
CA PHE A 390 7.59 -18.34 -12.99
C PHE A 390 7.27 -17.08 -13.78
N SER A 391 6.29 -16.29 -13.33
CA SER A 391 6.03 -14.98 -13.94
C SER A 391 7.20 -14.03 -13.72
N VAL A 392 7.46 -13.15 -14.69
CA VAL A 392 8.45 -12.08 -14.55
C VAL A 392 8.22 -11.33 -13.24
N PHE A 393 6.98 -11.02 -12.87
CA PHE A 393 6.61 -10.47 -11.58
C PHE A 393 5.25 -11.00 -11.10
N ASP A 394 5.20 -11.40 -9.83
CA ASP A 394 4.00 -11.94 -9.19
C ASP A 394 3.67 -11.16 -7.91
N CYS A 395 2.45 -10.62 -7.86
CA CYS A 395 1.92 -9.82 -6.75
C CYS A 395 0.42 -9.62 -6.97
N LYS A 396 -0.42 -10.21 -6.10
CA LYS A 396 -1.88 -10.11 -6.27
C LYS A 396 -2.41 -8.68 -6.19
N THR A 397 -1.82 -7.80 -5.37
CA THR A 397 -2.19 -6.37 -5.37
C THR A 397 -1.92 -5.70 -6.73
N SER A 398 -0.85 -6.10 -7.43
CA SER A 398 -0.56 -5.62 -8.78
C SER A 398 -1.48 -6.25 -9.82
N ASP A 399 -1.89 -7.52 -9.65
CA ASP A 399 -2.91 -8.15 -10.48
C ASP A 399 -4.24 -7.40 -10.37
N PHE A 400 -4.64 -7.01 -9.16
CA PHE A 400 -5.81 -6.18 -8.94
C PHE A 400 -5.68 -4.81 -9.63
N ALA A 401 -4.53 -4.14 -9.52
CA ALA A 401 -4.32 -2.88 -10.23
C ALA A 401 -4.27 -3.03 -11.77
N GLY A 402 -3.75 -4.15 -12.29
CA GLY A 402 -3.81 -4.50 -13.71
C GLY A 402 -5.24 -4.72 -14.18
N PHE A 403 -6.04 -5.43 -13.38
CA PHE A 403 -7.46 -5.61 -13.60
C PHE A 403 -8.22 -4.28 -13.62
N MET A 404 -7.97 -3.39 -12.66
CA MET A 404 -8.55 -2.05 -12.65
C MET A 404 -8.25 -1.26 -13.92
N ALA A 405 -7.03 -1.39 -14.45
CA ALA A 405 -6.65 -0.76 -15.70
C ALA A 405 -7.40 -1.35 -16.90
N CYS A 406 -7.59 -2.68 -16.97
CA CYS A 406 -8.43 -3.32 -17.98
C CYS A 406 -9.86 -2.76 -17.96
N VAL A 407 -10.47 -2.69 -16.78
CA VAL A 407 -11.84 -2.15 -16.63
C VAL A 407 -11.88 -0.67 -17.01
N SER A 408 -10.91 0.13 -16.58
CA SER A 408 -10.81 1.55 -16.95
C SER A 408 -10.64 1.76 -18.46
N LEU A 409 -9.87 0.87 -19.11
CA LEU A 409 -9.71 0.84 -20.57
C LEU A 409 -11.06 0.58 -21.26
N PHE A 410 -11.81 -0.43 -20.82
CA PHE A 410 -13.13 -0.75 -21.36
C PHE A 410 -14.13 0.38 -21.12
N SER A 411 -14.22 0.92 -19.91
CA SER A 411 -15.11 2.04 -19.56
C SER A 411 -14.81 3.30 -20.37
N SER A 412 -13.55 3.52 -20.75
CA SER A 412 -13.15 4.66 -21.57
C SER A 412 -13.54 4.49 -23.04
N GLN A 413 -13.60 3.24 -23.55
CA GLN A 413 -13.99 2.91 -24.93
C GLN A 413 -15.49 2.74 -25.11
N ALA A 414 -16.19 2.27 -24.08
CA ALA A 414 -17.60 1.94 -24.16
C ALA A 414 -18.45 3.17 -24.47
N ILE A 415 -19.29 3.04 -25.50
CA ILE A 415 -20.48 3.87 -25.65
C ILE A 415 -21.43 3.45 -24.49
N PRO A 416 -22.10 4.38 -23.79
CA PRO A 416 -22.90 4.10 -22.59
C PRO A 416 -24.02 3.05 -22.69
N THR A 417 -24.15 2.32 -23.80
CA THR A 417 -25.19 1.32 -24.06
C THR A 417 -24.65 -0.11 -24.22
N ASP A 418 -23.37 -0.40 -23.94
CA ASP A 418 -22.80 -1.73 -24.16
C ASP A 418 -23.08 -2.70 -22.99
N PRO A 419 -23.89 -3.77 -23.19
CA PRO A 419 -24.18 -4.76 -22.16
C PRO A 419 -22.95 -5.58 -21.70
N LEU A 420 -21.86 -5.60 -22.47
CA LEU A 420 -20.61 -6.25 -22.05
C LEU A 420 -19.93 -5.48 -20.91
N LEU A 421 -20.08 -4.16 -20.86
CA LEU A 421 -19.56 -3.35 -19.76
C LEU A 421 -20.21 -3.77 -18.44
N HIS A 422 -21.53 -4.02 -18.45
CA HIS A 422 -22.27 -4.48 -17.27
C HIS A 422 -21.82 -5.86 -16.75
N ILE A 423 -21.52 -6.81 -17.64
CA ILE A 423 -21.06 -8.15 -17.25
C ILE A 423 -19.65 -8.08 -16.65
N VAL A 424 -18.77 -7.26 -17.23
CA VAL A 424 -17.42 -7.04 -16.70
C VAL A 424 -17.53 -6.41 -15.31
N LEU A 425 -18.28 -5.33 -15.14
CA LEU A 425 -18.45 -4.63 -13.85
C LEU A 425 -19.07 -5.52 -12.75
N TYR A 426 -20.08 -6.35 -13.07
CA TYR A 426 -20.66 -7.31 -12.12
C TYR A 426 -19.63 -8.34 -11.64
N THR A 427 -18.81 -8.83 -12.57
CA THR A 427 -17.73 -9.77 -12.25
C THR A 427 -16.63 -9.06 -11.43
N CYS A 428 -16.42 -7.75 -11.64
CA CYS A 428 -15.45 -6.94 -10.89
C CYS A 428 -15.84 -6.75 -9.42
N ILE A 429 -17.11 -6.42 -9.15
CA ILE A 429 -17.60 -6.19 -7.79
C ILE A 429 -17.56 -7.49 -6.97
N PHE A 430 -17.94 -8.61 -7.59
CA PHE A 430 -17.91 -9.92 -6.94
C PHE A 430 -16.49 -10.37 -6.55
N ILE A 431 -15.44 -9.94 -7.26
CA ILE A 431 -14.05 -10.24 -6.89
C ILE A 431 -13.56 -9.39 -5.72
N ILE A 432 -14.06 -8.16 -5.57
CA ILE A 432 -13.67 -7.24 -4.48
C ILE A 432 -14.35 -7.62 -3.17
N ASP A 433 -15.61 -8.06 -3.21
CA ASP A 433 -16.38 -8.44 -2.00
C ASP A 433 -15.99 -9.81 -1.42
N GLN A 434 -15.20 -10.64 -2.15
CA GLN A 434 -14.76 -11.95 -1.66
C GLN A 434 -13.60 -11.88 -0.65
N ASP A 435 -13.09 -10.68 -0.34
CA ASP A 435 -12.01 -10.44 0.63
C ASP A 435 -12.51 -9.92 2.00
N ASN A 436 -13.80 -10.05 2.31
CA ASN A 436 -14.36 -9.73 3.64
C ASN A 436 -14.47 -10.95 4.55
#